data_AF-Q0PRR4-F1
#
_entry.id   AF-Q0PRR4-F1
#
_cell.length_a   1.000
_cell.length_b   1.000
_cell.length_c   1.000
_cell.angle_alpha   90.00
_cell.angle_beta   90.00
_cell.angle_gamma   90.00
#
_symmetry.space_group_name_H-M   'P 1'
#
loop_
_entity.id
_entity.type
_entity.pdbx_description
1 polymer ?
#
loop_
_entity_poly.entity_id
_entity_poly.type
_entity_poly.pdbx_seq_one_letter_code
_entity_poly.pdbx_strand_id
1 'polypeptide(L)' 'MLTPVANLYVNSSTNLMQYIAEVRKFPMLSQEEEVRLAKNWQEHKDISSAHKLITSHLNLVVKIAMKFKNYGLLLMDL' A
#
# COMPACT_ATOMS: atom_id res chain seq x y z
N MET A 1 -1.92 -18.00 38.22
CA MET A 1 -2.34 -16.60 38.32
C MET A 1 -1.93 -15.87 37.04
N LEU A 2 -2.93 -15.48 36.25
CA LEU A 2 -2.96 -14.52 35.13
C LEU A 2 -1.65 -14.25 34.36
N THR A 3 -1.49 -14.88 33.18
CA THR A 3 -0.65 -14.33 32.11
C THR A 3 -1.37 -13.13 31.49
N PRO A 4 -0.70 -11.98 31.28
CA PRO A 4 -1.36 -10.81 30.77
C PRO A 4 -1.61 -10.98 29.27
N VAL A 5 -2.89 -10.93 28.87
CA VAL A 5 -3.40 -10.77 27.50
C VAL A 5 -3.00 -9.43 26.85
N ALA A 6 -1.81 -8.91 27.19
CA ALA A 6 -1.37 -7.55 26.93
C ALA A 6 -0.82 -7.31 25.51
N ASN A 7 -1.35 -8.00 24.49
CA ASN A 7 -0.92 -7.71 23.11
C ASN A 7 -2.04 -7.67 22.05
N LEU A 8 -3.31 -7.65 22.46
CA LEU A 8 -4.43 -7.51 21.53
C LEU A 8 -4.94 -6.07 21.36
N TYR A 9 -4.40 -5.10 22.10
CA TYR A 9 -4.53 -3.68 21.76
C TYR A 9 -3.52 -3.31 20.67
N VAL A 10 -3.65 -3.97 19.51
CA VAL A 10 -3.14 -3.43 18.26
C VAL A 10 -3.89 -2.12 18.04
N ASN A 11 -3.24 -1.02 18.34
CA ASN A 11 -3.76 0.30 18.04
C ASN A 11 -3.85 0.41 16.51
N SER A 12 -5.06 0.30 15.96
CA SER A 12 -5.32 0.33 14.51
C SER A 12 -4.71 1.58 13.85
N SER A 13 -4.65 2.69 14.59
CA SER A 13 -3.98 3.91 14.14
C SER A 13 -2.46 3.77 14.02
N THR A 14 -1.80 3.06 14.94
CA THR A 14 -0.36 2.76 14.88
C THR A 14 -0.04 1.82 13.71
N ASN A 15 -0.85 0.79 13.49
CA ASN A 15 -0.67 -0.13 12.35
C ASN A 15 -0.90 0.57 11.00
N LEU A 16 -1.85 1.49 10.93
CA LEU A 16 -2.11 2.29 9.73
C LEU A 16 -0.92 3.20 9.40
N MET A 17 -0.38 3.90 10.39
CA MET A 17 0.79 4.76 10.19
C MET A 17 2.02 3.96 9.73
N GLN A 18 2.23 2.75 10.27
CA GLN A 18 3.28 1.83 9.81
C GLN A 18 3.05 1.40 8.35
N TYR A 19 1.84 0.97 8.00
CA TYR A 19 1.51 0.59 6.62
C TYR A 19 1.76 1.74 5.63
N ILE A 20 1.32 2.95 5.96
CA ILE A 20 1.56 4.14 5.12
C ILE A 20 3.06 4.42 5.00
N ALA A 21 3.83 4.27 6.07
CA ALA A 21 5.28 4.47 6.05
C ALA A 21 5.96 3.44 5.13
N GLU A 22 5.53 2.17 5.14
CA GLU A 22 6.04 1.14 4.23
C GLU A 22 5.68 1.45 2.77
N VAL A 23 4.43 1.85 2.48
CA VAL A 23 4.00 2.20 1.12
C VAL A 23 4.80 3.36 0.54
N ARG A 24 5.16 4.35 1.37
CA ARG A 24 5.99 5.49 0.94
C ARG A 24 7.42 5.14 0.53
N LYS A 25 7.91 3.95 0.87
CA LYS A 25 9.25 3.49 0.44
C LYS A 25 9.28 3.07 -1.03
N PHE A 26 8.13 2.78 -1.64
CA PHE A 26 8.08 2.41 -3.04
C PHE A 26 8.34 3.64 -3.93
N PRO A 27 9.36 3.60 -4.80
CA PRO A 27 9.66 4.71 -5.69
C PRO A 27 8.56 4.90 -6.74
N MET A 28 8.32 6.15 -7.15
CA MET A 28 7.50 6.41 -8.33
C MET A 28 8.23 5.97 -9.60
N LEU A 29 7.47 5.35 -10.49
CA LEU A 29 7.93 4.98 -11.82
C LEU A 29 7.87 6.19 -12.74
N SER A 30 8.79 6.28 -13.71
CA SER A 30 8.60 7.18 -14.84
C SER A 30 7.61 6.56 -15.82
N GLN A 31 7.10 7.38 -16.74
CA GLN A 31 6.16 6.93 -17.78
C GLN A 31 6.78 5.82 -18.65
N GLU A 32 8.05 5.93 -19.00
CA GLU A 32 8.77 4.93 -19.79
C GLU A 32 8.89 3.60 -19.03
N GLU A 33 9.17 3.67 -17.73
CA GLU A 33 9.27 2.51 -16.85
C GLU A 33 7.91 1.77 -16.78
N GLU A 34 6.81 2.50 -16.65
CA GLU A 34 5.45 1.94 -16.62
C GLU A 34 5.10 1.21 -17.92
N VAL A 35 5.33 1.86 -19.07
CA VAL A 35 5.08 1.27 -20.38
C VAL A 35 5.89 -0.02 -20.55
N ARG A 36 7.16 0.00 -20.15
CA ARG A 36 8.03 -1.18 -20.23
C ARG A 36 7.52 -2.33 -19.35
N LEU A 37 7.16 -2.05 -18.09
CA LEU A 37 6.66 -3.06 -17.15
C LEU A 37 5.30 -3.62 -17.61
N ALA A 38 4.42 -2.78 -18.14
CA ALA A 38 3.11 -3.20 -18.63
C ALA A 38 3.24 -4.12 -19.85
N LYS A 39 4.11 -3.75 -20.80
CA LYS A 39 4.42 -4.58 -21.96
C LYS A 39 5.04 -5.92 -21.54
N ASN A 40 5.97 -5.91 -20.58
CA ASN A 40 6.60 -7.13 -20.10
C ASN A 40 5.62 -8.08 -19.42
N TRP A 41 4.68 -7.56 -18.62
CA TRP A 41 3.59 -8.36 -18.07
C TRP A 41 2.67 -8.91 -19.17
N GLN A 42 2.30 -8.10 -20.15
CA GLN A 42 1.41 -8.51 -21.23
C GLN A 42 1.99 -9.64 -22.07
N GLU A 43 3.27 -9.52 -22.45
CA GLU A 43 3.96 -10.44 -23.35
C GLU A 43 4.48 -11.69 -22.64
N HIS A 44 5.06 -11.54 -21.45
CA HIS A 44 5.79 -12.62 -20.77
C HIS A 44 5.10 -13.12 -19.49
N LYS A 45 3.97 -12.52 -19.10
CA LYS A 45 3.30 -12.80 -17.80
C LYS A 45 4.26 -12.68 -16.62
N ASP A 46 5.21 -11.76 -16.70
CA ASP A 46 6.18 -11.52 -15.63
C ASP A 46 5.52 -10.90 -14.40
N ILE A 47 5.27 -11.73 -13.41
CA ILE A 47 4.66 -11.38 -12.12
C ILE A 47 5.47 -10.28 -11.41
N SER A 48 6.79 -10.25 -11.59
CA SER A 48 7.66 -9.24 -10.98
C SER A 48 7.36 -7.86 -11.54
N SER A 49 7.12 -7.77 -12.86
CA SER A 49 6.73 -6.53 -13.52
C SER A 49 5.36 -6.04 -13.06
N ALA A 50 4.38 -6.94 -12.93
CA ALA A 50 3.06 -6.62 -12.39
C ALA A 50 3.15 -6.15 -10.93
N HIS A 51 3.93 -6.84 -10.09
CA HIS A 51 4.13 -6.46 -8.69
C HIS A 51 4.76 -5.07 -8.56
N LYS A 52 5.75 -4.75 -9.40
CA LYS A 52 6.41 -3.43 -9.41
C LYS A 52 5.46 -2.31 -9.85
N LEU A 53 4.61 -2.57 -10.84
CA LEU A 53 3.54 -1.64 -11.24
C LEU A 53 2.58 -1.37 -10.07
N ILE A 54 2.03 -2.42 -9.45
CA ILE A 54 1.04 -2.29 -8.37
C ILE A 54 1.63 -1.54 -7.18
N THR A 55 2.82 -1.95 -6.72
CA THR A 55 3.45 -1.37 -5.52
C THR A 55 3.82 0.10 -5.67
N SER A 56 4.23 0.53 -6.87
CA SER A 56 4.48 1.96 -7.13
C SER A 56 3.20 2.80 -7.02
N HIS A 57 2.06 2.24 -7.44
CA HIS A 57 0.76 2.92 -7.43
C HIS A 57 0.07 2.91 -6.05
N LEU A 58 0.54 2.13 -5.08
CA LEU A 58 -0.01 2.14 -3.72
C LEU A 58 0.08 3.52 -3.06
N ASN A 59 1.11 4.32 -3.39
CA ASN A 59 1.22 5.70 -2.93
C ASN A 59 0.05 6.59 -3.42
N LEU A 60 -0.46 6.33 -4.61
CA LEU A 60 -1.63 7.03 -5.15
C LEU A 60 -2.90 6.62 -4.38
N VAL A 61 -3.08 5.32 -4.12
CA VAL A 61 -4.20 4.80 -3.33
C VAL A 61 -4.22 5.44 -1.95
N VAL A 62 -3.09 5.44 -1.24
CA VAL A 62 -2.96 6.11 0.07
C VAL A 62 -3.31 7.60 -0.02
N LYS A 63 -2.86 8.31 -1.06
CA LYS A 63 -3.22 9.73 -1.26
C LYS A 63 -4.72 9.94 -1.46
N ILE A 64 -5.38 9.06 -2.23
CA ILE A 64 -6.84 9.12 -2.46
C ILE A 64 -7.56 8.81 -1.15
N ALA A 65 -7.18 7.74 -0.47
CA ALA A 65 -7.79 7.29 0.78
C ALA A 65 -7.67 8.36 1.88
N MET A 66 -6.55 9.07 1.96
CA MET A 66 -6.36 10.19 2.89
C MET A 66 -7.39 11.32 2.71
N LYS A 67 -7.95 11.51 1.51
CA LYS A 67 -9.03 12.49 1.30
C LYS A 67 -10.33 12.08 1.99
N PHE A 68 -10.54 10.78 2.19
CA PHE A 68 -11.72 10.21 2.83
C PHE A 68 -11.61 10.07 4.35
N LYS A 69 -10.41 10.27 4.92
CA LYS A 69 -10.15 10.18 6.37
C LYS A 69 -11.10 11.04 7.23
N ASN A 70 -11.51 12.21 6.72
CA ASN A 70 -12.37 13.13 7.48
C ASN A 70 -13.86 12.82 7.38
N TYR A 71 -14.25 11.79 6.61
CA TYR A 71 -15.65 11.38 6.46
C TYR A 71 -16.09 10.33 7.51
N GLY A 72 -15.24 10.02 8.48
CA GLY A 72 -15.54 9.05 9.54
C GLY A 72 -15.38 7.58 9.12
N LEU A 73 -14.86 7.32 7.92
CA LEU A 73 -14.57 5.98 7.41
C LEU A 73 -13.23 5.45 7.95
N LEU A 74 -13.17 4.14 8.22
CA LEU A 74 -11.93 3.46 8.57
C LEU A 74 -11.04 3.39 7.32
N LEU A 75 -9.87 4.03 7.38
CA LEU A 75 -8.93 4.11 6.25
C LEU A 75 -8.40 2.75 5.77
N MET A 76 -8.52 1.72 6.60
CA MET A 76 -8.10 0.35 6.27
C MET A 76 -9.11 -0.40 5.38
N ASP A 77 -10.34 0.09 5.27
CA ASP A 77 -11.41 -0.56 4.50
C ASP A 77 -11.54 -0.01 3.06
N LEU A 78 -10.66 0.92 2.67
CA LEU A 78 -10.68 1.64 1.38
C LEU A 78 -9.48 1.27 0.51
#